data_AF-A0A0U5G9N1-F1
#
_entry.id   AF-A0A0U5G9N1-F1
#
_cell.length_a   1.000
_cell.length_b   1.000
_cell.length_c   1.000
_cell.angle_alpha   90.00
_cell.angle_beta   90.00
_cell.angle_gamma   90.00
#
_symmetry.space_group_name_H-M   'P 1'
#
loop_
_entity.id
_entity.type
_entity.pdbx_description
1 polymer ?
#
loop_
_entity_poly.entity_id
_entity_poly.type
_entity_poly.pdbx_seq_one_letter_code
_entity_poly.pdbx_strand_id
1 'polypeptide(L)'
;MSTHNKPPSSPEGRINAARGYRAALNNPHVSAEAKEHARQLLLELDVDEARHELLDDSGPPHAAYHRQRKNLSKAEEEEDRRPRSPQERINAARGYKGALHNPLVSAEGKEHARRMLAEMHDEEAREELYRQHVKPKSPTRVAGGLRGAQHNPLVSEEARERAAQSLQEMGADSPEE
;
A
#
# COMPACT_ATOMS: atom_id res chain seq x y z
N MET A 1 44.07 -9.23 8.31
CA MET A 1 43.21 -8.35 9.14
C MET A 1 41.78 -8.87 9.03
N SER A 2 41.39 -9.83 9.88
CA SER A 2 40.02 -10.36 9.89
C SER A 2 39.13 -9.37 10.64
N THR A 3 38.44 -8.53 9.88
CA THR A 3 37.37 -7.67 10.40
C THR A 3 36.27 -8.59 10.93
N HIS A 4 36.21 -8.74 12.25
CA HIS A 4 35.10 -9.38 12.94
C HIS A 4 33.89 -8.47 12.75
N ASN A 5 33.12 -8.73 11.68
CA ASN A 5 31.89 -8.00 11.41
C ASN A 5 30.83 -8.57 12.35
N LYS A 6 30.87 -8.12 13.60
CA LYS A 6 29.93 -8.54 14.64
C LYS A 6 28.52 -8.28 14.11
N PRO A 7 27.60 -9.25 14.21
CA PRO A 7 26.23 -9.04 13.75
C PRO A 7 25.64 -7.80 14.45
N PRO A 8 24.80 -7.02 13.73
CA PRO A 8 24.16 -5.86 14.32
C PRO A 8 23.38 -6.27 15.57
N SER A 9 23.58 -5.53 16.66
CA SER A 9 22.94 -5.84 17.95
C SER A 9 21.48 -5.42 18.02
N SER A 10 21.02 -4.53 17.12
CA SER A 10 19.61 -4.13 17.09
C SER A 10 18.75 -5.13 16.30
N PRO A 11 17.51 -5.40 16.74
CA PRO A 11 16.59 -6.28 16.02
C PRO A 11 16.33 -5.86 14.57
N GLU A 12 16.14 -4.57 14.30
CA GLU A 12 15.98 -4.04 12.94
C GLU A 12 17.24 -4.23 12.11
N GLY A 13 18.41 -4.08 12.73
CA GLY A 13 19.70 -4.30 12.10
C GLY A 13 19.85 -5.76 11.66
N ARG A 14 19.45 -6.71 12.50
CA ARG A 14 19.47 -8.14 12.18
C ARG A 14 18.54 -8.48 11.02
N ILE A 15 17.33 -7.93 11.00
CA ILE A 15 16.37 -8.13 9.90
C ILE A 15 16.87 -7.53 8.58
N ASN A 16 17.44 -6.33 8.62
CA ASN A 16 17.95 -5.65 7.42
C ASN A 16 19.20 -6.36 6.87
N ALA A 17 20.13 -6.79 7.73
CA ALA A 17 21.28 -7.58 7.33
C ALA A 17 20.85 -8.92 6.68
N ALA A 18 19.87 -9.60 7.27
CA ALA A 18 19.33 -10.83 6.71
C ALA A 18 18.69 -10.65 5.33
N ARG A 19 18.04 -9.52 5.05
CA ARG A 19 17.55 -9.20 3.70
C ARG A 19 18.70 -9.11 2.69
N GLY A 20 19.80 -8.46 3.06
CA GLY A 20 21.01 -8.38 2.24
C GLY A 20 21.60 -9.76 1.94
N TYR A 21 21.76 -10.60 2.95
CA TYR A 21 22.29 -11.96 2.76
C TYR A 21 21.37 -12.85 1.91
N ARG A 22 20.05 -12.75 2.08
CA ARG A 22 19.08 -13.45 1.22
C ARG A 22 19.15 -12.99 -0.23
N ALA A 23 19.41 -11.70 -0.47
CA ALA A 23 19.61 -11.19 -1.82
C ALA A 23 20.91 -11.75 -2.44
N ALA A 24 21.99 -11.82 -1.66
CA ALA A 24 23.27 -12.38 -2.11
C ALA A 24 23.16 -13.86 -2.52
N LEU A 25 22.35 -14.67 -1.81
CA LEU A 25 22.10 -16.07 -2.16
C LEU A 25 21.49 -16.25 -3.55
N ASN A 26 20.57 -15.36 -3.92
CA ASN A 26 19.84 -15.41 -5.19
C ASN A 26 20.58 -14.70 -6.34
N ASN A 27 21.64 -13.95 -6.06
CA ASN A 27 22.39 -13.23 -7.09
C ASN A 27 23.32 -14.20 -7.85
N PRO A 28 23.21 -14.32 -9.19
CA PRO A 28 24.07 -15.18 -10.00
C PRO A 28 25.53 -14.70 -10.04
N HIS A 29 25.80 -13.43 -9.73
CA HIS A 29 27.14 -12.83 -9.75
C HIS A 29 27.91 -12.97 -8.42
N VAL A 30 27.35 -13.68 -7.43
CA VAL A 30 27.99 -13.94 -6.15
C VAL A 30 28.62 -15.34 -6.16
N SER A 31 29.86 -15.45 -5.69
CA SER A 31 30.60 -16.71 -5.63
C SER A 31 29.94 -17.73 -4.70
N ALA A 32 30.19 -19.02 -4.93
CA ALA A 32 29.66 -20.10 -4.09
C ALA A 32 30.10 -19.96 -2.62
N GLU A 33 31.37 -19.64 -2.39
CA GLU A 33 31.95 -19.38 -1.06
C GLU A 33 31.25 -18.22 -0.35
N ALA A 34 30.99 -17.12 -1.06
CA ALA A 34 30.28 -15.97 -0.49
C ALA A 34 28.81 -16.30 -0.16
N LYS A 35 28.17 -17.18 -0.94
CA LYS A 35 26.83 -17.69 -0.63
C LYS A 35 26.82 -18.59 0.59
N GLU A 36 27.79 -19.47 0.75
CA GLU A 36 27.91 -20.29 1.95
C GLU A 36 28.11 -19.45 3.22
N HIS A 37 28.98 -18.45 3.14
CA HIS A 37 29.15 -17.48 4.22
C HIS A 37 27.86 -16.71 4.52
N ALA A 38 27.12 -16.27 3.49
CA ALA A 38 25.82 -15.63 3.67
C ALA A 38 24.78 -16.55 4.35
N ARG A 39 24.81 -17.87 4.10
CA ARG A 39 23.96 -18.83 4.82
C ARG A 39 24.35 -18.91 6.30
N GLN A 40 25.63 -19.02 6.61
CA GLN A 40 26.11 -19.08 8.00
C GLN A 40 25.68 -17.84 8.79
N LEU A 41 25.85 -16.65 8.21
CA LEU A 41 25.43 -15.40 8.84
C LEU A 41 23.92 -15.29 9.00
N LEU A 42 23.12 -15.86 8.09
CA LEU A 42 21.67 -15.91 8.25
C LEU A 42 21.21 -16.76 9.44
N LEU A 43 21.96 -17.82 9.79
CA LEU A 43 21.70 -18.60 11.01
C LEU A 43 22.11 -17.82 12.26
N GLU A 44 23.26 -17.14 12.22
CA GLU A 44 23.76 -16.37 13.36
C GLU A 44 22.87 -15.16 13.70
N LEU A 45 22.24 -14.55 12.70
CA LEU A 45 21.39 -13.37 12.89
C LEU A 45 20.05 -13.64 13.58
N ASP A 46 19.65 -14.90 13.78
CA ASP A 46 18.37 -15.33 14.35
C ASP A 46 17.20 -14.36 14.05
N VAL A 47 16.80 -14.33 12.78
CA VAL A 47 15.82 -13.36 12.26
C VAL A 47 14.45 -13.55 12.90
N ASP A 48 14.13 -14.76 13.36
CA ASP A 48 12.85 -15.06 13.98
C ASP A 48 12.81 -14.52 15.41
N GLU A 49 13.90 -14.65 16.17
CA GLU A 49 14.07 -13.98 17.46
C GLU A 49 14.07 -12.45 17.31
N ALA A 50 14.83 -11.90 16.35
CA ALA A 50 14.86 -10.46 16.09
C ALA A 50 13.48 -9.90 15.70
N ARG A 51 12.67 -10.69 14.99
CA ARG A 51 11.27 -10.33 14.71
C ARG A 51 10.45 -10.33 15.99
N HIS A 52 10.61 -11.32 16.86
CA HIS A 52 9.90 -11.38 18.13
C HIS A 52 10.22 -10.18 19.03
N GLU A 53 11.51 -9.81 19.14
CA GLU A 53 11.94 -8.66 19.95
C GLU A 53 11.32 -7.33 19.48
N LEU A 54 11.17 -7.12 18.16
CA LEU A 54 10.45 -5.93 17.65
C LEU A 54 8.97 -5.94 17.99
N LEU A 55 8.37 -7.11 18.04
CA LEU A 55 6.95 -7.29 18.37
C LEU A 55 6.69 -7.09 19.87
N ASP A 56 7.72 -7.15 20.71
CA ASP A 56 7.63 -6.92 22.15
C ASP A 56 7.77 -5.42 22.51
N ASP A 57 8.55 -4.64 21.74
CA ASP A 57 8.75 -3.19 21.96
C ASP A 57 7.70 -2.31 21.23
N SER A 58 7.24 -2.77 20.06
CA SER A 58 6.02 -2.23 19.46
C SER A 58 4.83 -2.96 20.07
N GLY A 59 4.14 -2.32 21.03
CA GLY A 59 2.96 -2.88 21.70
C GLY A 59 2.01 -3.63 20.74
N PRO A 60 1.17 -4.53 21.29
CA PRO A 60 0.81 -5.81 20.71
C PRO A 60 0.67 -5.77 19.18
N PRO A 61 1.39 -6.62 18.43
CA PRO A 61 1.36 -6.60 16.98
C PRO A 61 0.01 -7.05 16.46
N HIS A 62 -0.91 -6.10 16.27
CA HIS A 62 -2.23 -6.34 15.68
C HIS A 62 -2.91 -7.63 16.21
N ALA A 63 -2.65 -8.01 17.47
CA ALA A 63 -3.08 -9.28 18.03
C ALA A 63 -4.60 -9.31 18.27
N ALA A 64 -5.24 -8.14 18.20
CA ALA A 64 -6.68 -7.98 18.13
C ALA A 64 -7.30 -8.67 16.90
N TYR A 65 -6.56 -8.91 15.81
CA TYR A 65 -7.13 -9.57 14.62
C TYR A 65 -6.98 -11.10 14.62
N HIS A 66 -6.14 -11.69 15.48
CA HIS A 66 -5.88 -13.13 15.42
C HIS A 66 -6.07 -13.90 16.73
N ARG A 67 -6.15 -13.25 17.90
CA ARG A 67 -6.34 -13.97 19.17
C ARG A 67 -7.80 -14.33 19.47
N GLN A 68 -8.76 -13.59 18.92
CA GLN A 68 -10.19 -13.89 19.08
C GLN A 68 -10.72 -14.91 18.05
N ARG A 69 -9.93 -15.43 17.10
CA ARG A 69 -10.44 -16.25 15.98
C ARG A 69 -10.54 -17.75 16.25
N LYS A 70 -10.27 -18.21 17.47
CA LYS A 70 -10.29 -19.65 17.78
C LYS A 70 -11.67 -20.20 18.16
N ASN A 71 -12.67 -19.34 18.41
CA ASN A 71 -13.98 -19.76 18.93
C ASN A 71 -15.20 -19.10 18.22
N LEU A 72 -15.05 -18.40 17.08
CA LEU A 72 -16.22 -17.91 16.34
C LEU A 72 -16.79 -19.03 15.48
N SER A 73 -18.13 -19.14 15.47
CA SER A 73 -18.80 -20.00 14.50
C SER A 73 -18.52 -19.50 13.08
N LYS A 74 -18.55 -20.41 12.10
CA LYS A 74 -18.25 -20.11 10.68
C LYS A 74 -19.14 -18.99 10.10
N ALA A 75 -20.30 -18.74 10.69
CA ALA A 75 -21.21 -17.65 10.34
C ALA A 75 -20.82 -16.30 10.97
N GLU A 76 -20.35 -16.28 12.22
CA GLU A 76 -19.90 -15.05 12.90
C GLU A 76 -18.55 -14.54 12.35
N GLU A 77 -17.71 -15.44 11.80
CA GLU A 77 -16.48 -15.05 11.08
C GLU A 77 -16.74 -14.32 9.74
N GLU A 78 -17.92 -14.48 9.15
CA GLU A 78 -18.27 -13.90 7.84
C GLU A 78 -18.90 -12.51 7.99
N GLU A 79 -19.60 -12.25 9.11
CA GLU A 79 -20.27 -10.98 9.40
C GLU A 79 -19.34 -9.91 10.02
N ASP A 80 -18.36 -10.30 10.86
CA ASP A 80 -17.40 -9.38 11.50
C ASP A 80 -16.23 -8.93 10.58
N ARG A 81 -16.14 -9.48 9.37
CA ARG A 81 -15.13 -9.08 8.36
C ARG A 81 -15.59 -7.99 7.41
N ARG A 82 -16.77 -7.41 7.64
CA ARG A 82 -17.25 -6.31 6.82
C ARG A 82 -16.39 -5.06 7.09
N PRO A 83 -15.88 -4.41 6.03
CA PRO A 83 -15.11 -3.19 6.18
C PRO A 83 -15.98 -2.11 6.86
N ARG A 84 -15.58 -1.69 8.07
CA ARG A 84 -16.40 -0.86 8.95
C ARG A 84 -16.36 0.60 8.52
N SER A 85 -15.22 1.06 7.97
CA SER A 85 -15.09 2.41 7.46
C SER A 85 -15.30 2.51 5.93
N PRO A 86 -15.73 3.67 5.41
CA PRO A 86 -15.82 3.90 3.96
C PRO A 86 -14.48 3.66 3.26
N GLN A 87 -13.37 4.05 3.90
CA GLN A 87 -12.03 3.84 3.37
C GLN A 87 -11.66 2.36 3.26
N GLU A 88 -12.01 1.55 4.26
CA GLU A 88 -11.80 0.10 4.21
C GLU A 88 -12.64 -0.54 3.11
N ARG A 89 -13.89 -0.11 2.91
CA ARG A 89 -14.75 -0.59 1.80
C ARG A 89 -14.12 -0.31 0.45
N ILE A 90 -13.60 0.91 0.26
CA ILE A 90 -12.89 1.31 -0.96
C ILE A 90 -11.63 0.45 -1.18
N ASN A 91 -10.84 0.22 -0.13
CA ASN A 91 -9.61 -0.57 -0.23
C ASN A 91 -9.89 -2.04 -0.53
N ALA A 92 -10.90 -2.63 0.13
CA ALA A 92 -11.35 -3.99 -0.13
C ALA A 92 -11.85 -4.13 -1.57
N ALA A 93 -12.69 -3.20 -2.03
CA ALA A 93 -13.16 -3.18 -3.40
C ALA A 93 -12.01 -3.08 -4.43
N ARG A 94 -10.97 -2.29 -4.16
CA ARG A 94 -9.77 -2.26 -5.01
C ARG A 94 -9.09 -3.63 -5.10
N GLY A 95 -8.96 -4.32 -3.97
CA GLY A 95 -8.40 -5.67 -3.92
C GLY A 95 -9.19 -6.66 -4.77
N TYR A 96 -10.52 -6.68 -4.63
CA TYR A 96 -11.38 -7.55 -5.44
C TYR A 96 -11.36 -7.19 -6.93
N LYS A 97 -11.34 -5.90 -7.29
CA LYS A 97 -11.15 -5.46 -8.68
C LYS A 97 -9.82 -5.97 -9.25
N GLY A 98 -8.74 -5.91 -8.46
CA GLY A 98 -7.45 -6.51 -8.83
C GLY A 98 -7.53 -8.03 -9.05
N ALA A 99 -8.25 -8.76 -8.20
CA ALA A 99 -8.44 -10.20 -8.34
C ALA A 99 -9.18 -10.57 -9.64
N LEU A 100 -10.14 -9.76 -10.09
CA LEU A 100 -10.84 -9.99 -11.37
C LEU A 100 -9.90 -9.92 -12.59
N HIS A 101 -8.96 -8.99 -12.56
CA HIS A 101 -8.00 -8.78 -13.65
C HIS A 101 -6.80 -9.71 -13.61
N ASN A 102 -6.51 -10.33 -12.46
CA ASN A 102 -5.37 -11.23 -12.33
C ASN A 102 -5.64 -12.57 -13.06
N PRO A 103 -4.81 -12.98 -14.05
CA PRO A 103 -4.97 -14.26 -14.73
C PRO A 103 -4.71 -15.47 -13.83
N LEU A 104 -3.97 -15.31 -12.73
CA LEU A 104 -3.64 -16.39 -11.78
C LEU A 104 -4.79 -16.70 -10.81
N VAL A 105 -5.85 -15.88 -10.79
CA VAL A 105 -7.02 -16.13 -9.93
C VAL A 105 -7.99 -17.06 -10.66
N SER A 106 -8.47 -18.08 -9.95
CA SER A 106 -9.43 -19.05 -10.47
C SER A 106 -10.77 -18.42 -10.86
N ALA A 107 -11.55 -19.11 -11.70
CA ALA A 107 -12.89 -18.66 -12.06
C ALA A 107 -13.81 -18.47 -10.83
N GLU A 108 -13.78 -19.42 -9.90
CA GLU A 108 -14.51 -19.36 -8.63
C GLU A 108 -14.07 -18.16 -7.77
N GLY A 109 -12.75 -17.89 -7.70
CA GLY A 109 -12.22 -16.74 -6.96
C GLY A 109 -12.68 -15.41 -7.57
N LYS A 110 -12.78 -15.34 -8.90
CA LYS A 110 -13.32 -14.17 -9.61
C LYS A 110 -14.81 -14.00 -9.39
N GLU A 111 -15.58 -15.07 -9.39
CA GLU A 111 -17.02 -15.02 -9.07
C GLU A 111 -17.25 -14.52 -7.64
N HIS A 112 -16.49 -15.04 -6.69
CA HIS A 112 -16.52 -14.54 -5.31
C HIS A 112 -16.19 -13.05 -5.24
N ALA A 113 -15.13 -12.60 -5.93
CA ALA A 113 -14.77 -11.18 -5.99
C ALA A 113 -15.90 -10.30 -6.56
N ARG A 114 -16.63 -10.77 -7.60
CA ARG A 114 -17.79 -10.03 -8.15
C ARG A 114 -18.91 -9.87 -7.12
N ARG A 115 -19.23 -10.94 -6.39
CA ARG A 115 -20.26 -10.93 -5.35
C ARG A 115 -19.89 -9.97 -4.22
N MET A 116 -18.64 -10.01 -3.74
CA MET A 116 -18.18 -9.09 -2.70
C MET A 116 -18.22 -7.63 -3.16
N LEU A 117 -17.89 -7.35 -4.42
CA LEU A 117 -17.98 -6.00 -4.98
C LEU A 117 -19.42 -5.46 -5.02
N ALA A 118 -20.39 -6.31 -5.35
CA ALA A 118 -21.80 -5.94 -5.35
C ALA A 118 -22.30 -5.64 -3.92
N GLU A 119 -21.85 -6.39 -2.92
CA GLU A 119 -22.23 -6.18 -1.51
C GLU A 119 -21.56 -4.96 -0.87
N MET A 120 -20.33 -4.62 -1.26
CA MET A 120 -19.57 -3.56 -0.59
C MET A 120 -20.01 -2.13 -0.95
N HIS A 121 -20.82 -1.96 -2.00
CA HIS A 121 -21.31 -0.64 -2.47
C HIS A 121 -20.17 0.41 -2.53
N ASP A 122 -19.09 0.10 -3.28
CA ASP A 122 -17.87 0.91 -3.23
C ASP A 122 -18.07 2.35 -3.71
N GLU A 123 -19.05 2.60 -4.57
CA GLU A 123 -19.45 3.93 -5.03
C GLU A 123 -20.05 4.76 -3.90
N GLU A 124 -20.99 4.21 -3.14
CA GLU A 124 -21.59 4.86 -1.98
C GLU A 124 -20.54 5.17 -0.91
N ALA A 125 -19.61 4.23 -0.67
CA ALA A 125 -18.48 4.43 0.23
C ALA A 125 -17.57 5.58 -0.23
N ARG A 126 -17.35 5.75 -1.55
CA ARG A 126 -16.58 6.88 -2.09
C ARG A 126 -17.31 8.18 -1.87
N GLU A 127 -18.60 8.24 -2.15
CA GLU A 127 -19.41 9.44 -1.94
C GLU A 127 -19.42 9.88 -0.47
N GLU A 128 -19.58 8.92 0.45
CA GLU A 128 -19.51 9.18 1.88
C GLU A 128 -18.14 9.72 2.30
N LEU A 129 -17.06 9.09 1.83
CA LEU A 129 -15.70 9.55 2.09
C LEU A 129 -15.48 10.96 1.53
N TYR A 130 -15.94 11.22 0.31
CA TYR A 130 -15.88 12.53 -0.32
C TYR A 130 -16.61 13.56 0.53
N ARG A 131 -17.84 13.27 0.97
CA ARG A 131 -18.66 14.17 1.80
C ARG A 131 -17.99 14.49 3.14
N GLN A 132 -17.42 13.49 3.81
CA GLN A 132 -16.74 13.65 5.10
C GLN A 132 -15.41 14.43 4.98
N HIS A 133 -14.69 14.28 3.87
CA HIS A 133 -13.37 14.86 3.66
C HIS A 133 -13.34 15.97 2.57
N VAL A 134 -14.44 16.69 2.33
CA VAL A 134 -14.40 17.91 1.50
C VAL A 134 -13.69 19.01 2.28
N LYS A 135 -12.36 18.92 2.40
CA LYS A 135 -11.56 20.13 2.50
C LYS A 135 -11.59 20.76 1.11
N PRO A 136 -12.16 21.96 0.95
CA PRO A 136 -12.12 22.65 -0.34
C PRO A 136 -10.66 22.72 -0.79
N LYS A 137 -10.41 22.40 -2.06
CA LYS A 137 -9.05 22.47 -2.60
C LYS A 137 -8.62 23.93 -2.53
N SER A 138 -7.36 24.17 -2.15
CA SER A 138 -6.82 25.53 -2.14
C SER A 138 -6.96 26.12 -3.55
N PRO A 139 -7.53 27.33 -3.70
CA PRO A 139 -7.72 27.96 -5.00
C PRO A 139 -6.40 28.06 -5.77
N THR A 140 -5.28 28.32 -5.09
CA THR A 140 -3.93 28.31 -5.68
C THR A 140 -3.56 26.97 -6.31
N ARG A 141 -3.88 25.84 -5.65
CA ARG A 141 -3.61 24.51 -6.22
C ARG A 141 -4.51 24.20 -7.41
N VAL A 142 -5.76 24.62 -7.38
CA VAL A 142 -6.67 24.47 -8.53
C VAL A 142 -6.15 25.29 -9.71
N ALA A 143 -5.79 26.54 -9.48
CA ALA A 143 -5.21 27.42 -10.49
C ALA A 143 -3.91 26.86 -11.09
N GLY A 144 -3.00 26.34 -10.25
CA GLY A 144 -1.79 25.68 -10.73
C GLY A 144 -2.07 24.47 -11.63
N GLY A 145 -3.08 23.66 -11.29
CA GLY A 145 -3.51 22.52 -12.11
C GLY A 145 -4.09 22.94 -13.45
N LEU A 146 -4.92 23.99 -13.48
CA LEU A 146 -5.49 24.54 -14.71
C LEU A 146 -4.43 25.19 -15.60
N ARG A 147 -3.47 25.92 -15.03
CA ARG A 147 -2.29 26.44 -15.76
C ARG A 147 -1.50 25.29 -16.40
N GLY A 148 -1.29 24.21 -15.65
CA GLY A 148 -0.65 23.00 -16.18
C GLY A 148 -1.42 22.38 -17.34
N ALA A 149 -2.76 22.36 -17.27
CA ALA A 149 -3.59 21.88 -18.37
C ALA A 149 -3.47 22.78 -19.61
N GLN A 150 -3.46 24.11 -19.47
CA GLN A 150 -3.32 25.03 -20.61
C GLN A 150 -2.04 24.80 -21.43
N HIS A 151 -0.93 24.47 -20.78
CA HIS A 151 0.36 24.30 -21.46
C HIS A 151 0.67 22.85 -21.85
N ASN A 152 -0.19 21.89 -21.51
CA ASN A 152 0.07 20.49 -21.76
C ASN A 152 -0.25 20.12 -23.23
N PRO A 153 0.74 19.68 -24.04
CA PRO A 153 0.51 19.30 -25.43
C PRO A 153 -0.41 18.07 -25.57
N LEU A 154 -0.57 17.27 -24.51
CA LEU A 154 -1.38 16.04 -24.50
C LEU A 154 -2.87 16.28 -24.20
N VAL A 155 -3.27 17.49 -23.81
CA VAL A 155 -4.70 17.81 -23.68
C VAL A 155 -5.24 18.42 -24.97
N SER A 156 -6.53 18.20 -25.23
CA SER A 156 -7.25 18.78 -26.37
C SER A 156 -7.39 20.29 -26.25
N GLU A 157 -7.47 20.99 -27.38
CA GLU A 157 -7.68 22.45 -27.42
C GLU A 157 -8.90 22.88 -26.61
N GLU A 158 -10.03 22.18 -26.76
CA GLU A 158 -11.25 22.46 -25.99
C GLU A 158 -11.03 22.37 -24.46
N ALA A 159 -10.14 21.48 -24.00
CA ALA A 159 -9.84 21.32 -22.59
C ALA A 159 -8.92 22.44 -22.08
N ARG A 160 -8.03 22.97 -22.95
CA ARG A 160 -7.20 24.14 -22.65
C ARG A 160 -8.05 25.41 -22.55
N GLU A 161 -8.98 25.59 -23.47
CA GLU A 161 -9.92 26.72 -23.45
C GLU A 161 -10.78 26.72 -22.18
N ARG A 162 -11.33 25.56 -21.80
CA ARG A 162 -12.06 25.42 -20.52
C ARG A 162 -11.17 25.72 -19.33
N ALA A 163 -9.92 25.28 -19.34
CA ALA A 163 -8.99 25.60 -18.25
C ALA A 163 -8.68 27.10 -18.17
N ALA A 164 -8.61 27.80 -19.30
CA ALA A 164 -8.46 29.26 -19.36
C ALA A 164 -9.68 30.01 -18.82
N GLN A 165 -10.87 29.62 -19.25
CA GLN A 165 -12.12 30.20 -18.74
C GLN A 165 -12.24 30.02 -17.22
N SER A 166 -11.95 28.82 -16.71
CA SER A 166 -11.99 28.56 -15.26
C SER A 166 -10.92 29.34 -14.47
N LEU A 167 -9.73 29.62 -15.03
CA LEU A 167 -8.76 30.50 -14.38
C LEU A 167 -9.25 31.95 -14.30
N GLN A 168 -9.88 32.42 -15.38
CA GLN A 168 -10.45 33.76 -15.45
C GLN A 168 -11.60 33.93 -14.44
N GLU A 169 -12.51 32.97 -14.37
CA GLU A 169 -13.61 32.94 -13.39
C GLU A 169 -13.11 32.97 -11.94
N MET A 170 -11.99 32.30 -11.66
CA MET A 170 -11.38 32.29 -10.32
C MET A 170 -10.50 33.51 -10.03
N GLY A 171 -10.33 34.44 -10.99
CA GLY A 171 -9.44 35.60 -10.85
C GLY A 171 -7.95 35.24 -10.71
N ALA A 172 -7.56 34.06 -11.18
CA ALA A 172 -6.20 33.52 -11.08
C ALA A 172 -5.41 33.61 -12.39
N ASP A 173 -5.86 34.46 -13.31
CA ASP A 173 -5.30 34.70 -14.65
C ASP A 173 -4.06 35.63 -14.65
N SER A 174 -3.64 36.12 -13.48
CA SER A 174 -2.46 36.98 -13.39
C SER A 174 -1.16 36.15 -13.46
N PRO A 175 -0.19 36.53 -14.30
CA PRO A 175 1.14 35.94 -14.25
C PRO A 175 1.77 36.28 -12.90
N GLU A 176 2.21 35.26 -12.17
CA GLU A 176 3.16 35.46 -11.08
C GLU A 176 4.46 35.94 -11.73
N GLU A 177 4.84 37.20 -11.47
CA GLU A 177 6.15 37.78 -11.84
C GLU A 177 7.32 37.05 -11.19
#